data_AF-A0A5E5BW27-F1
#
_entry.id   AF-A0A5E5BW27-F1
#
_cell.length_a   1.000
_cell.length_b   1.000
_cell.length_c   1.000
_cell.angle_alpha   90.00
_cell.angle_beta   90.00
_cell.angle_gamma   90.00
#
_symmetry.space_group_name_H-M   'P 1'
#
loop_
_entity.id
_entity.type
_entity.pdbx_description
1 polymer ?
#
loop_
_entity_poly.entity_id
_entity_poly.type
_entity_poly.pdbx_seq_one_letter_code
_entity_poly.pdbx_strand_id
1 'polypeptide(L)'
;MITLPIAQRWFELKRVSDGIPLLWERQVVPLMRCNIWHVRGRDRDLVIDTGMGIASLRDAARHPYGVGIGVGIGRKSNSPVSRSRGCVRR
;
A
#
# COMPACT_ATOMS: atom_id res chain seq x y z
N MET A 1 -30.99 -20.43 -8.55
CA MET A 1 -30.16 -19.26 -8.18
C MET A 1 -28.89 -19.31 -9.01
N ILE A 2 -28.51 -18.21 -9.65
CA ILE A 2 -27.22 -18.10 -10.35
C ILE A 2 -26.21 -17.53 -9.35
N THR A 3 -25.11 -18.25 -9.13
CA THR A 3 -23.97 -17.76 -8.35
C THR A 3 -23.03 -17.03 -9.30
N LEU A 4 -22.72 -15.77 -9.01
CA LEU A 4 -21.69 -15.04 -9.73
C LEU A 4 -20.30 -15.38 -9.17
N PRO A 5 -19.28 -15.51 -10.03
CA PRO A 5 -17.93 -15.82 -9.58
C PRO A 5 -17.34 -14.67 -8.74
N ILE A 6 -16.73 -15.01 -7.61
CA ILE A 6 -15.94 -14.07 -6.81
C ILE A 6 -14.53 -14.00 -7.39
N ALA A 7 -14.06 -12.79 -7.66
CA ALA A 7 -12.72 -12.58 -8.18
C ALA A 7 -11.64 -13.04 -7.18
N GLN A 8 -10.63 -13.73 -7.69
CA GLN A 8 -9.47 -14.16 -6.90
C GLN A 8 -8.40 -13.07 -6.77
N ARG A 9 -8.42 -12.07 -7.67
CA ARG A 9 -7.48 -10.93 -7.69
C ARG A 9 -8.25 -9.62 -7.78
N TRP A 10 -8.20 -8.87 -6.67
CA TRP A 10 -8.89 -7.60 -6.51
C TRP A 10 -8.04 -6.39 -6.90
N PHE A 11 -6.74 -6.44 -6.62
CA PHE A 11 -5.82 -5.33 -6.84
C PHE A 11 -4.86 -5.60 -8.01
N GLU A 12 -4.56 -4.52 -8.73
CA GLU A 12 -3.48 -4.42 -9.69
C GLU A 12 -2.50 -3.34 -9.24
N LEU A 13 -1.26 -3.43 -9.71
CA LEU A 13 -0.18 -2.53 -9.34
C LEU A 13 0.50 -1.98 -10.59
N LYS A 14 0.77 -0.67 -10.58
CA LYS A 14 1.53 0.03 -11.61
C LYS A 14 2.63 0.81 -10.93
N ARG A 15 3.87 0.57 -11.34
CA ARG A 15 4.99 1.42 -10.94
C ARG A 15 4.90 2.72 -11.72
N VAL A 16 4.77 3.84 -11.00
CA VAL A 16 4.75 5.17 -11.61
C VAL A 16 6.15 5.79 -11.52
N SER A 17 6.87 5.54 -10.42
CA SER A 17 8.28 5.90 -10.23
C SER A 17 8.94 4.96 -9.21
N ASP A 18 10.23 5.12 -8.99
CA ASP A 18 10.99 4.41 -7.97
C ASP A 18 10.42 4.71 -6.58
N GLY A 19 9.89 3.66 -5.94
CA GLY A 19 9.26 3.77 -4.62
C GLY A 19 7.87 4.41 -4.62
N ILE A 20 7.24 4.60 -5.78
CA ILE A 20 5.87 5.14 -5.89
C ILE A 20 4.98 4.22 -6.75
N PRO A 21 4.54 3.06 -6.21
CA PRO A 21 3.51 2.27 -6.87
C PRO A 21 2.10 2.83 -6.65
N LEU A 22 1.27 2.71 -7.68
CA LEU A 22 -0.17 2.90 -7.65
C LEU A 22 -0.86 1.53 -7.65
N LEU A 23 -1.71 1.29 -6.66
CA LEU A 23 -2.62 0.16 -6.63
C LEU A 23 -4.04 0.61 -7.02
N TRP A 24 -4.77 -0.24 -7.73
CA TRP A 24 -6.18 0.00 -8.04
C TRP A 24 -7.00 -1.28 -8.07
N GLU A 25 -8.31 -1.12 -7.90
CA GLU A 25 -9.26 -2.23 -7.82
C GLU A 25 -9.72 -2.66 -9.22
N ARG A 26 -9.15 -3.74 -9.74
CA ARG A 26 -9.36 -4.20 -11.13
C ARG A 26 -10.83 -4.45 -11.46
N GLN A 27 -11.55 -5.04 -10.52
CA GLN A 27 -12.94 -5.46 -10.70
C GLN A 27 -13.95 -4.35 -10.42
N VAL A 28 -13.50 -3.23 -9.85
CA VAL A 28 -14.35 -2.05 -9.62
C VAL A 28 -14.37 -1.22 -10.88
N VAL A 29 -15.53 -0.65 -11.21
CA VAL A 29 -15.68 0.25 -12.37
C VAL A 29 -14.78 1.49 -12.20
N PRO A 30 -14.17 2.02 -13.26
CA PRO A 30 -13.20 3.11 -13.15
C PRO A 30 -13.67 4.32 -12.33
N LEU A 31 -14.95 4.67 -12.41
CA LEU A 31 -15.55 5.80 -11.67
C LEU A 31 -15.48 5.65 -10.15
N MET A 32 -15.46 4.41 -9.63
CA MET A 32 -15.53 4.13 -8.19
C MET A 32 -14.22 3.58 -7.61
N ARG A 33 -13.14 3.52 -8.41
CA ARG A 33 -11.84 3.04 -7.92
C ARG A 33 -11.21 4.09 -7.02
N CYS A 34 -10.57 3.63 -5.95
CA CYS A 34 -9.62 4.46 -5.23
C CYS A 34 -8.26 4.47 -5.94
N ASN A 35 -7.56 5.60 -5.89
CA ASN A 35 -6.19 5.72 -6.37
C ASN A 35 -5.25 5.45 -5.21
N ILE A 36 -4.98 4.19 -4.92
CA ILE A 36 -4.26 3.80 -3.72
C ILE A 36 -2.77 3.98 -3.96
N TRP A 37 -2.23 5.10 -3.50
CA TRP A 37 -0.81 5.42 -3.66
C TRP A 37 -0.02 4.89 -2.48
N HIS A 38 1.11 4.27 -2.77
CA HIS A 38 2.12 3.98 -1.78
C HIS A 38 3.37 4.77 -2.10
N VAL A 39 3.82 5.58 -1.15
CA VAL A 39 5.04 6.38 -1.25
C VAL A 39 6.04 5.87 -0.23
N ARG A 40 7.19 5.38 -0.71
CA ARG A 40 8.31 4.98 0.14
C ARG A 40 8.94 6.21 0.77
N GLY A 41 9.07 6.21 2.10
CA GLY A 41 9.81 7.24 2.81
C GLY A 41 11.10 6.70 3.43
N ARG A 42 11.93 7.60 3.95
CA ARG A 42 13.20 7.23 4.60
C ARG A 42 12.98 6.38 5.86
N ASP A 43 12.08 6.86 6.73
CA ASP A 43 11.86 6.26 8.05
C ASP A 43 10.55 5.45 8.09
N ARG A 44 9.56 5.86 7.29
CA ARG A 44 8.24 5.25 7.19
C ARG A 44 7.67 5.45 5.80
N ASP A 45 6.80 4.53 5.41
CA ASP A 45 6.03 4.62 4.19
C ASP A 45 4.71 5.36 4.43
N LEU A 46 4.21 6.02 3.38
CA LEU A 46 2.89 6.67 3.35
C LEU A 46 1.97 5.91 2.39
N VAL A 47 0.77 5.57 2.86
CA VAL A 47 -0.31 5.06 2.00
C VAL A 47 -1.41 6.11 1.95
N ILE A 48 -1.86 6.44 0.74
CA ILE A 48 -2.94 7.38 0.47
C ILE A 48 -4.10 6.58 -0.12
N ASP A 49 -5.30 6.88 0.34
CA ASP A 49 -6.52 6.07 0.20
C ASP A 49 -6.45 4.68 0.86
N THR A 50 -7.62 4.15 1.19
CA THR A 50 -7.77 2.83 1.85
C THR A 50 -8.41 1.77 0.96
N GLY A 51 -8.81 2.15 -0.26
CA GLY A 51 -9.64 1.31 -1.13
C GLY A 51 -11.11 1.30 -0.70
N MET A 52 -11.92 0.51 -1.41
CA MET A 52 -13.35 0.34 -1.12
C MET A 52 -13.62 -0.65 0.02
N GLY A 53 -12.59 -1.31 0.55
CA GLY A 53 -12.73 -2.32 1.62
C GLY A 53 -13.22 -3.70 1.16
N ILE A 54 -13.20 -3.98 -0.15
CA ILE A 54 -13.70 -5.25 -0.73
C ILE A 54 -12.74 -6.43 -0.49
N ALA A 55 -11.45 -6.15 -0.34
CA ALA A 55 -10.42 -7.14 -0.05
C ALA A 55 -9.26 -6.52 0.77
N SER A 56 -8.39 -7.36 1.33
CA SER A 56 -7.26 -6.92 2.17
C SER A 56 -6.23 -6.12 1.37
N LEU A 57 -6.27 -4.79 1.53
CA LEU A 57 -5.24 -3.91 0.97
C LEU A 57 -3.86 -4.21 1.58
N ARG A 58 -3.81 -4.56 2.87
CA ARG A 58 -2.56 -4.92 3.56
C ARG A 58 -1.84 -6.06 2.86
N ASP A 59 -2.57 -7.09 2.42
CA ASP A 59 -1.96 -8.25 1.76
C ASP A 59 -1.58 -7.94 0.32
N ALA A 60 -2.42 -7.20 -0.40
CA ALA A 60 -2.12 -6.73 -1.76
C ALA A 60 -0.81 -5.91 -1.81
N ALA A 61 -0.55 -5.17 -0.74
CA ALA A 61 0.56 -4.25 -0.67
C ALA A 61 1.87 -4.91 -0.16
N ARG A 62 1.86 -6.20 0.22
CA ARG A 62 3.04 -7.01 0.60
C ARG A 62 3.86 -7.55 -0.59
N HIS A 63 3.88 -6.88 -1.73
CA HIS A 63 4.46 -7.41 -2.98
C HIS A 63 6.02 -7.56 -2.91
N PRO A 64 6.64 -8.52 -3.65
CA PRO A 64 8.01 -9.01 -3.46
C PRO A 64 9.14 -8.04 -3.82
N TYR A 65 8.86 -6.76 -4.07
CA TYR A 65 9.88 -5.75 -4.35
C TYR A 65 10.53 -5.13 -3.10
N GLY A 66 10.53 -5.86 -1.98
CA GLY A 66 11.15 -5.40 -0.71
C GLY A 66 10.39 -4.27 -0.02
N VAL A 67 9.13 -4.05 -0.43
CA VAL A 67 8.31 -2.97 0.06
C VAL A 67 7.52 -3.44 1.27
N GLY A 68 8.21 -3.50 2.42
CA GLY A 68 7.54 -3.71 3.70
C GLY A 68 6.66 -2.50 4.00
N ILE A 69 5.35 -2.62 3.80
CA ILE A 69 4.41 -1.62 4.30
C ILE A 69 4.39 -1.79 5.82
N GLY A 70 5.20 -0.99 6.50
CA GLY A 70 4.90 -0.65 7.88
C GLY A 70 3.56 0.06 7.85
N VAL A 71 2.46 -0.68 8.03
CA VAL A 71 1.14 -0.08 8.28
C VAL A 71 1.24 0.56 9.65
N GLY A 72 1.81 1.77 9.70
CA GLY A 72 1.68 2.68 10.81
C GLY A 72 0.27 3.25 10.77
N ILE A 73 -0.74 2.44 11.11
CA ILE A 73 -1.90 3.01 11.79
C ILE A 73 -1.31 3.65 13.03
N GLY A 74 -1.26 4.98 13.05
CA GLY A 74 -0.64 5.73 14.13
C GLY A 74 -1.27 5.37 15.48
N ARG A 75 -0.77 4.34 16.15
CA ARG A 75 -0.88 4.24 17.59
C ARG A 75 0.14 5.23 18.13
N LYS A 76 -0.34 6.33 18.69
CA LYS A 76 0.45 7.15 19.63
C LYS A 76 0.92 6.19 20.73
N SER A 77 2.14 5.69 20.62
CA SER A 77 2.81 4.96 21.69
C SER A 77 4.11 5.69 21.98
N ASN A 78 4.27 6.02 23.25
CA ASN A 78 5.28 6.94 23.78
C ASN A 78 6.58 6.17 24.04
N SER A 79 7.27 5.73 22.98
CA SER A 79 8.53 4.98 23.11
C SER A 79 9.66 5.69 22.36
N PRO A 80 10.88 5.72 22.93
CA PRO A 80 11.96 6.56 22.44
C PRO A 80 12.47 6.04 21.09
N VAL A 81 12.54 6.93 20.10
CA VAL A 81 13.18 6.67 18.81
C VAL A 81 14.65 6.35 19.07
N SER A 82 15.05 5.10 18.84
CA SER A 82 16.45 4.70 18.82
C SER A 82 17.12 5.29 17.58
N ARG A 83 17.99 6.29 17.79
CA ARG A 83 18.95 6.76 16.79
C ARG A 83 19.92 5.63 16.46
N SER A 84 20.08 5.27 15.19
CA SER A 84 21.34 4.68 14.74
C SER A 84 21.61 4.85 13.24
N ARG A 85 22.66 5.65 13.01
CA ARG A 85 23.71 5.53 11.99
C ARG A 85 23.37 5.94 10.55
N GLY A 86 24.15 6.93 10.11
CA GLY A 86 24.03 7.61 8.84
C GLY A 86 24.47 6.79 7.63
N CYS A 87 23.95 7.22 6.49
CA CYS A 87 24.51 6.96 5.18
C CYS A 87 24.74 8.34 4.55
N VAL A 88 26.01 8.77 4.52
CA VAL A 88 26.45 9.94 3.75
C VAL A 88 26.24 9.59 2.28
N ARG A 89 25.46 10.39 1.55
CA ARG A 89 25.46 10.40 0.08
C ARG A 89 26.00 11.75 -0.36
N ARG A 90 27.03 11.71 -1.20
CA ARG A 90 27.56 12.84 -1.96
C ARG A 90 26.47 13.39 -2.88
#